data_AF-A0A441TET3-F1
#
_entry.id   AF-A0A441TET3-F1
#
_cell.length_a   1.000
_cell.length_b   1.000
_cell.length_c   1.000
_cell.angle_alpha   90.00
_cell.angle_beta   90.00
_cell.angle_gamma   90.00
#
_symmetry.space_group_name_H-M   'P 1'
#
loop_
_entity.id
_entity.type
_entity.pdbx_description
1 polymer ?
#
loop_
_entity_poly.entity_id
_entity_poly.type
_entity_poly.pdbx_seq_one_letter_code
_entity_poly.pdbx_strand_id
1 'polypeptide(L)' 'HEHPTQALLDALTIRRARGPLSKLIVAICGDILHSRVARSNIMLLNALGAQVRVVAPSTLLPAGIEKMGVIVTR' A
#
# COMPACT_ATOMS: atom_id res chain seq x y z
N HIS A 1 -2.12 1.10 14.69
CA HIS A 1 -1.73 2.53 14.67
C HIS A 1 -1.66 2.97 13.22
N GLU A 2 -2.32 4.07 12.86
CA GLU A 2 -2.44 4.57 11.48
C GLU A 2 -1.64 5.86 11.29
N HIS A 3 -1.34 6.22 10.03
CA HIS A 3 -0.75 7.50 9.65
C HIS A 3 -1.49 8.13 8.45
N PRO A 4 -2.78 8.47 8.62
CA PRO A 4 -3.68 8.78 7.50
C PRO A 4 -3.22 9.98 6.66
N THR A 5 -2.62 10.99 7.28
CA THR A 5 -2.08 12.16 6.56
C THR A 5 -0.91 11.84 5.65
N GLN A 6 -0.08 10.85 6.01
CA GLN A 6 1.04 10.43 5.18
C GLN A 6 0.53 9.71 3.94
N ALA A 7 -0.45 8.83 4.11
CA ALA A 7 -1.05 8.13 2.96
C ALA A 7 -1.67 9.11 1.96
N LEU A 8 -2.35 10.15 2.43
CA LEU A 8 -2.89 11.21 1.57
C LEU A 8 -1.79 11.96 0.81
N LEU A 9 -0.67 12.27 1.48
CA LEU A 9 0.48 12.92 0.85
C LEU A 9 1.12 12.02 -0.21
N ASP A 10 1.29 10.73 0.08
CA ASP A 10 1.86 9.75 -0.84
C ASP A 10 0.94 9.59 -2.07
N ALA A 11 -0.37 9.42 -1.87
CA ALA A 11 -1.35 9.32 -2.94
C ALA A 11 -1.38 10.59 -3.83
N LEU A 12 -1.31 11.79 -3.23
CA LEU A 12 -1.21 13.05 -3.97
C LEU A 12 0.08 13.10 -4.82
N THR A 13 1.20 12.67 -4.24
CA THR A 13 2.51 12.66 -4.88
C THR A 13 2.54 11.71 -6.07
N ILE A 14 2.07 10.47 -5.89
CA ILE A 14 1.96 9.47 -6.96
C ILE A 14 1.04 10.00 -8.06
N ARG A 15 -0.13 10.56 -7.70
CA ARG A 15 -1.08 11.09 -8.69
C ARG A 15 -0.48 12.22 -9.54
N ARG A 16 0.29 13.13 -8.93
CA ARG A 16 0.99 14.20 -9.65
C ARG A 16 2.07 13.66 -10.58
N ALA A 17 2.79 12.61 -10.17
CA ALA A 17 3.91 12.08 -10.93
C ALA A 17 3.52 11.06 -12.01
N ARG A 18 2.41 10.34 -11.83
CA ARG A 18 2.04 9.16 -12.64
C ARG A 18 0.61 9.21 -13.19
N GLY A 19 -0.19 10.20 -12.82
CA GLY A 19 -1.58 10.34 -13.27
C GLY A 19 -2.58 9.55 -12.41
N PRO A 20 -3.76 9.17 -12.95
CA PRO A 20 -4.83 8.56 -12.17
C PRO A 20 -4.41 7.26 -11.48
N LEU A 21 -4.59 7.19 -10.16
CA LEU A 21 -4.19 6.04 -9.32
C LEU A 21 -4.90 4.74 -9.72
N SER A 22 -6.14 4.81 -10.19
CA SER A 22 -6.92 3.65 -10.62
C SER A 22 -6.34 2.89 -11.83
N LYS A 23 -5.37 3.48 -12.54
CA LYS A 23 -4.66 2.84 -13.65
C LYS A 23 -3.30 2.28 -13.23
N LEU A 24 -2.95 2.37 -11.95
CA LEU A 24 -1.62 2.04 -11.46
C LEU A 24 -1.63 0.74 -10.66
N ILE A 25 -0.53 0.00 -10.81
CA ILE A 25 -0.12 -1.05 -9.89
C ILE A 25 0.94 -0.44 -8.97
N VAL A 26 0.67 -0.42 -7.66
CA VAL A 26 1.58 0.14 -6.67
C VAL A 26 2.14 -0.99 -5.82
N ALA A 27 3.46 -1.18 -5.86
CA ALA A 27 4.16 -2.13 -5.01
C ALA A 27 4.70 -1.42 -3.75
N ILE A 28 4.35 -1.95 -2.57
CA ILE A 28 4.88 -1.52 -1.29
C ILE A 28 5.88 -2.58 -0.82
N CYS A 29 7.14 -2.18 -0.65
CA CYS A 29 8.25 -3.08 -0.33
C CYS A 29 8.83 -2.77 1.06
N GLY A 30 9.15 -3.81 1.84
CA GLY A 30 9.86 -3.68 3.12
C GLY A 30 9.10 -4.23 4.32
N ASP A 31 9.23 -3.59 5.48
CA ASP A 31 8.57 -4.04 6.72
C ASP A 31 7.07 -3.68 6.74
N ILE A 32 6.24 -4.59 6.23
CA ILE A 32 4.78 -4.42 6.19
C ILE A 32 4.16 -4.70 7.56
N LEU A 33 4.78 -5.59 8.34
CA LEU A 33 4.32 -5.99 9.67
C LEU A 33 4.24 -4.79 10.63
N HIS A 34 5.30 -3.99 10.71
CA HIS A 34 5.38 -2.89 11.66
C HIS A 34 4.96 -1.54 11.07
N SER A 35 4.98 -1.38 9.75
CA SER A 35 4.73 -0.07 9.12
C SER A 35 3.27 0.37 9.20
N ARG A 36 3.02 1.35 10.09
CA ARG A 36 1.74 2.10 10.12
C ARG A 36 1.46 2.85 8.82
N VAL A 37 2.50 3.28 8.11
CA VAL A 37 2.37 3.97 6.82
C VAL A 37 1.95 2.99 5.73
N ALA A 38 2.54 1.79 5.68
CA ALA A 38 2.16 0.76 4.71
C ALA A 38 0.69 0.39 4.84
N ARG A 39 0.19 0.18 6.08
CA ARG A 39 -1.24 -0.10 6.33
C ARG A 39 -2.15 1.02 5.80
N SER A 40 -1.86 2.28 6.15
CA SER A 40 -2.68 3.41 5.68
C SER A 40 -2.63 3.56 4.15
N ASN A 41 -1.47 3.34 3.52
CA ASN A 41 -1.34 3.37 2.06
C ASN A 41 -2.12 2.25 1.38
N ILE A 42 -2.06 1.01 1.90
CA ILE A 42 -2.83 -0.11 1.35
C ILE A 42 -4.32 0.23 1.32
N MET A 43 -4.87 0.71 2.44
CA MET A 43 -6.29 1.06 2.54
C MET A 43 -6.66 2.18 1.58
N LEU A 44 -5.89 3.28 1.57
CA LEU A 44 -6.20 4.44 0.73
C LEU A 44 -6.04 4.15 -0.76
N LEU A 45 -4.96 3.49 -1.17
CA LEU A 45 -4.70 3.19 -2.58
C LEU A 45 -5.74 2.24 -3.15
N ASN A 46 -6.15 1.22 -2.39
CA ASN A 46 -7.26 0.35 -2.78
C ASN A 46 -8.58 1.14 -2.88
N ALA A 47 -8.88 2.02 -1.93
CA ALA A 47 -10.08 2.87 -1.98
C ALA A 47 -10.07 3.83 -3.19
N LEU A 48 -8.89 4.24 -3.67
CA LEU A 48 -8.71 5.06 -4.86
C LEU A 48 -8.60 4.24 -6.16
N GLY A 49 -8.82 2.93 -6.09
CA GLY A 49 -8.90 2.01 -7.22
C GLY A 49 -7.56 1.51 -7.76
N ALA A 50 -6.44 1.81 -7.09
CA ALA A 50 -5.15 1.26 -7.48
C ALA A 50 -5.06 -0.22 -7.12
N GLN A 51 -4.31 -1.00 -7.91
CA GLN A 51 -3.98 -2.37 -7.54
C GLN A 51 -2.74 -2.36 -6.63
N VAL A 52 -2.90 -2.76 -5.37
CA VAL A 52 -1.78 -2.79 -4.42
C VAL A 52 -1.12 -4.16 -4.38
N ARG A 53 0.21 -4.17 -4.46
CA ARG A 53 1.06 -5.35 -4.26
C ARG A 53 1.96 -5.13 -3.05
N VAL A 54 2.24 -6.19 -2.31
CA VAL A 54 3.20 -6.17 -1.21
C VAL A 54 4.36 -7.12 -1.50
N VAL A 55 5.57 -6.66 -1.19
CA VAL A 55 6.81 -7.42 -1.36
C VAL A 55 7.63 -7.33 -0.08
N ALA A 56 7.75 -8.45 0.64
CA ALA A 56 8.50 -8.49 1.88
C ALA A 56 8.91 -9.94 2.22
N PRO A 57 9.98 -10.12 3.02
CA PRO A 57 10.25 -11.41 3.66
C PRO A 57 9.03 -11.92 4.43
N SER A 58 8.83 -13.24 4.48
CA SER A 58 7.69 -13.85 5.18
C SER A 58 7.58 -13.43 6.65
N THR A 59 8.72 -13.19 7.31
CA THR A 59 8.81 -12.71 8.70
C THR A 59 8.35 -11.26 8.88
N LEU A 60 8.26 -10.49 7.81
CA LEU A 60 7.85 -9.08 7.80
C LEU A 60 6.47 -8.87 7.13
N LEU A 61 5.73 -9.94 6.87
CA LEU A 61 4.35 -9.90 6.39
C LEU A 61 3.37 -10.12 7.55
N PRO A 62 2.34 -9.27 7.70
CA PRO A 62 1.24 -9.54 8.61
C PRO A 62 0.50 -10.83 8.25
N ALA A 63 0.10 -11.60 9.25
CA ALA A 63 -0.79 -12.73 9.06
C ALA A 63 -2.12 -12.25 8.43
N GLY A 64 -2.51 -12.86 7.31
CA GLY A 64 -3.75 -12.52 6.62
C GLY A 64 -3.74 -11.18 5.87
N ILE A 65 -2.57 -10.65 5.51
CA ILE A 65 -2.42 -9.39 4.77
C ILE A 65 -3.26 -9.33 3.47
N GLU A 66 -3.50 -10.46 2.82
CA GLU A 66 -4.35 -10.57 1.62
C GLU A 66 -5.79 -10.08 1.86
N LYS A 67 -6.29 -10.17 3.10
CA LYS A 67 -7.62 -9.65 3.49
C LYS A 67 -7.72 -8.13 3.38
N MET A 68 -6.58 -7.42 3.29
CA MET A 68 -6.54 -5.98 3.05
C MET A 68 -6.66 -5.62 1.55
N GLY A 69 -6.94 -6.59 0.67
CA GLY A 69 -7.10 -6.35 -0.76
C GLY A 69 -5.78 -6.16 -1.49
N VAL A 70 -4.72 -6.86 -1.08
CA VAL A 70 -3.41 -6.78 -1.72
C VAL A 70 -3.00 -8.12 -2.34
N ILE A 71 -2.14 -8.07 -3.33
CA ILE A 71 -1.47 -9.26 -3.89
C ILE A 71 -0.08 -9.37 -3.27
N VAL A 72 0.20 -10.49 -2.61
CA VAL A 72 1.55 -10.81 -2.13
C VAL A 72 2.39 -11.30 -3.31
N THR A 73 3.49 -10.61 -3.61
CA THR A 73 4.42 -11.00 -4.67
C THR A 73 5.72 -11.49 -4.03
N ARG A 74 6.21 -12.65 -4.49
CA ARG A 74 7.45 -13.30 -4.02
C ARG A 74 8.61 -12.95 -4.93
#